data_AF-A0AAV1RLW1-F1
#
_entry.id   AF-A0AAV1RLW1-F1
#
_cell.length_a   1.000
_cell.length_b   1.000
_cell.length_c   1.000
_cell.angle_alpha   90.00
_cell.angle_beta   90.00
_cell.angle_gamma   90.00
#
_symmetry.space_group_name_H-M   'P 1'
#
loop_
_entity.id
_entity.type
_entity.pdbx_description
1 polymer ?
#
loop_
_entity_poly.entity_id
_entity_poly.type
_entity_poly.pdbx_seq_one_letter_code
_entity_poly.pdbx_strand_id
1 'polypeptide(L)'
;MGDEKSAIVMASRDRELLIPVADSPDVDAASKPSSSSSSSSSHHSGRETFYKFVRSWASKKFMTGCVILFPIAITFYITWWFVHFVDGFFSPIYAQLGIDIFGLGFITSITFIFLVGVFMSSWLGASVLSLGEWFIKRMPFVRHIYSASKQISAAISPDQNTQAFKEVAIIRHPRIGEYAFGFITSSVVLQNYSGEEELCCVYVPTNHLYIGDIFLVNTKDVIRPNLSVREGIEIVVSGGMSMPQILSTLDSRVDRNRSERSAGFEAGLQRQIGLLALVLFFPTY
;
A
#
# COMPACT_ATOMS: atom_id res chain seq x y z
N MET A 1 32.91 -50.07 35.96
CA MET A 1 31.72 -50.88 36.28
C MET A 1 30.53 -50.14 35.69
N GLY A 2 30.03 -50.51 34.52
CA GLY A 2 29.37 -51.79 34.21
C GLY A 2 27.86 -51.56 34.40
N ASP A 3 27.11 -51.33 33.31
CA ASP A 3 26.36 -52.34 32.55
C ASP A 3 25.05 -52.69 33.29
N GLU A 4 23.85 -52.86 32.71
CA GLU A 4 23.32 -52.99 31.35
C GLU A 4 21.78 -53.14 31.49
N LYS A 5 21.07 -52.94 30.37
CA LYS A 5 19.74 -53.47 29.95
C LYS A 5 18.62 -52.44 29.82
N SER A 6 17.85 -52.40 28.74
CA SER A 6 17.94 -52.95 27.37
C SER A 6 16.74 -52.41 26.60
N ALA A 7 16.99 -51.94 25.37
CA ALA A 7 16.27 -52.24 24.12
C ALA A 7 14.72 -52.06 24.08
N ILE A 8 14.15 -51.36 23.09
CA ILE A 8 13.94 -51.78 21.68
C ILE A 8 13.61 -50.49 20.89
N VAL A 9 14.46 -49.99 19.96
CA VAL A 9 14.56 -50.32 18.50
C VAL A 9 13.26 -49.95 17.75
N MET A 10 13.21 -48.76 17.13
CA MET A 10 13.46 -48.47 15.69
C MET A 10 12.35 -48.90 14.72
N ALA A 11 11.78 -47.91 14.01
CA ALA A 11 11.42 -47.91 12.59
C ALA A 11 10.69 -46.58 12.28
N SER A 12 11.38 -45.46 12.01
CA SER A 12 11.86 -44.99 10.70
C SER A 12 10.85 -45.08 9.54
N ARG A 13 10.41 -43.88 9.13
CA ARG A 13 10.25 -43.37 7.75
C ARG A 13 9.21 -44.00 6.81
N ASP A 14 8.77 -43.16 5.89
CA ASP A 14 8.01 -43.43 4.66
C ASP A 14 6.49 -43.15 4.71
N ARG A 15 6.14 -41.88 4.50
CA ARG A 15 4.84 -41.45 3.98
C ARG A 15 5.04 -40.41 2.89
N GLU A 16 5.50 -40.87 1.73
CA GLU A 16 5.41 -40.13 0.47
C GLU A 16 4.30 -40.74 -0.42
N LEU A 17 3.57 -39.82 -1.06
CA LEU A 17 3.01 -39.90 -2.42
C LEU A 17 2.08 -41.09 -2.77
N LEU A 18 0.77 -40.83 -2.79
CA LEU A 18 -0.18 -41.60 -3.60
C LEU A 18 -0.84 -40.68 -4.63
N ILE A 19 -0.38 -40.82 -5.88
CA ILE A 19 -1.08 -40.42 -7.10
C ILE A 19 -1.99 -41.59 -7.49
N PRO A 20 -3.27 -41.38 -7.85
CA PRO A 20 -4.10 -42.46 -8.39
C PRO A 20 -3.81 -42.65 -9.88
N VAL A 21 -3.25 -43.81 -10.22
CA VAL A 21 -3.08 -44.33 -11.58
C VAL A 21 -4.45 -44.79 -12.11
N ALA A 22 -4.71 -44.46 -13.37
CA ALA A 22 -5.88 -44.85 -14.12
C ALA A 22 -5.87 -46.36 -14.43
N ASP A 23 -6.95 -47.06 -14.11
CA ASP A 23 -7.22 -48.41 -14.59
C ASP A 23 -8.15 -48.37 -15.82
N SER A 24 -7.66 -48.96 -16.90
CA SER A 24 -8.41 -49.44 -18.05
C SER A 24 -8.49 -50.97 -17.99
N PRO A 25 -9.61 -51.59 -18.39
CA PRO A 25 -9.55 -52.96 -18.88
C PRO A 25 -10.12 -53.10 -20.30
N ASP A 26 -9.22 -53.54 -21.17
CA ASP A 26 -9.32 -54.62 -22.16
C ASP A 26 -10.64 -55.00 -22.85
N VAL A 27 -10.48 -54.93 -24.18
CA VAL A 27 -11.02 -55.65 -25.34
C VAL A 27 -11.49 -57.09 -25.09
N ASP A 28 -12.69 -57.42 -25.59
CA ASP A 28 -13.04 -58.75 -26.10
C ASP A 28 -14.07 -58.67 -27.24
N ALA A 29 -13.98 -59.60 -28.18
CA ALA A 29 -14.47 -59.50 -29.56
C ALA A 29 -15.80 -60.24 -29.86
N ALA A 30 -16.49 -59.70 -30.88
CA ALA A 30 -17.32 -60.37 -31.91
C ALA A 30 -18.73 -60.96 -31.57
N SER A 31 -19.78 -60.34 -32.12
CA SER A 31 -20.74 -60.95 -33.09
C SER A 31 -21.83 -59.96 -33.55
N LYS A 32 -22.34 -60.18 -34.76
CA LYS A 32 -23.17 -59.29 -35.63
C LYS A 32 -24.68 -59.27 -35.27
N PRO A 33 -25.51 -58.41 -35.92
CA PRO A 33 -26.66 -57.74 -35.29
C PRO A 33 -28.00 -58.45 -35.53
N SER A 34 -28.97 -58.17 -34.64
CA SER A 34 -30.39 -58.34 -34.93
C SER A 34 -31.25 -57.41 -34.06
N SER A 35 -32.49 -57.28 -34.47
CA SER A 35 -33.41 -56.15 -34.34
C SER A 35 -34.18 -56.02 -33.02
N SER A 36 -34.66 -54.79 -32.81
CA SER A 36 -35.95 -54.36 -32.22
C SER A 36 -36.24 -54.47 -30.71
N SER A 37 -36.60 -53.28 -30.20
CA SER A 37 -37.67 -52.93 -29.24
C SER A 37 -37.46 -52.97 -27.70
N SER A 38 -37.61 -51.75 -27.15
CA SER A 38 -38.26 -51.34 -25.88
C SER A 38 -37.66 -51.73 -24.53
N SER A 39 -37.22 -50.72 -23.75
CA SER A 39 -38.04 -50.15 -22.65
C SER A 39 -37.29 -49.04 -21.89
N SER A 40 -38.07 -48.06 -21.45
CA SER A 40 -37.73 -46.81 -20.79
C SER A 40 -37.47 -46.95 -19.28
N SER A 41 -36.51 -46.19 -18.72
CA SER A 41 -36.70 -45.29 -17.56
C SER A 41 -35.37 -44.88 -16.88
N SER A 42 -34.97 -43.60 -17.01
CA SER A 42 -34.24 -42.83 -15.98
C SER A 42 -33.79 -41.46 -16.51
N HIS A 43 -34.71 -40.51 -16.68
CA HIS A 43 -34.39 -39.13 -17.04
C HIS A 43 -34.98 -38.15 -16.01
N HIS A 44 -34.43 -38.12 -14.79
CA HIS A 44 -34.78 -37.07 -13.81
C HIS A 44 -33.57 -36.47 -13.05
N SER A 45 -32.35 -37.00 -13.18
CA SER A 45 -31.20 -36.51 -12.38
C SER A 45 -30.38 -35.39 -13.03
N GLY A 46 -30.43 -35.21 -14.37
CA GLY A 46 -29.56 -34.27 -15.09
C GLY A 46 -29.92 -32.79 -14.95
N ARG A 47 -31.20 -32.47 -14.66
CA ARG A 47 -31.65 -31.07 -14.54
C ARG A 47 -31.22 -30.47 -13.20
N GLU A 48 -31.33 -31.22 -12.11
CA GLU A 48 -30.99 -30.74 -10.77
C GLU A 48 -29.48 -30.49 -10.56
N THR A 49 -28.63 -31.33 -11.16
CA THR A 49 -27.17 -31.14 -11.13
C THR A 49 -26.75 -29.94 -11.97
N PHE A 50 -27.37 -29.73 -13.14
CA PHE A 50 -27.10 -28.58 -13.99
C PHE A 50 -27.50 -27.25 -13.32
N TYR A 51 -28.67 -27.16 -12.67
CA TYR A 51 -29.07 -25.95 -11.93
C TYR A 51 -28.13 -25.64 -10.75
N LYS A 52 -27.62 -26.67 -10.05
CA LYS A 52 -26.65 -26.49 -8.95
C LYS A 52 -25.30 -25.97 -9.47
N PHE A 53 -24.83 -26.48 -10.62
CA PHE A 53 -23.60 -26.01 -11.27
C PHE A 53 -23.73 -24.59 -11.82
N VAL A 54 -24.80 -24.29 -12.56
CA VAL A 54 -25.05 -22.96 -13.11
C VAL A 54 -25.25 -21.93 -12.00
N ARG A 55 -25.98 -22.28 -10.93
CA ARG A 55 -26.15 -21.42 -9.75
C ARG A 55 -24.82 -21.12 -9.06
N SER A 56 -23.95 -22.11 -8.88
CA SER A 56 -22.63 -21.93 -8.25
C SER A 56 -21.68 -21.10 -9.11
N TRP A 57 -21.71 -21.29 -10.43
CA TRP A 57 -20.91 -20.49 -11.37
C TRP A 57 -21.39 -19.04 -11.46
N ALA A 58 -22.71 -18.83 -11.56
CA ALA A 58 -23.32 -17.51 -11.56
C ALA A 58 -23.13 -16.79 -10.22
N SER A 59 -23.28 -17.48 -9.08
CA SER A 59 -23.07 -16.87 -7.76
C SER A 59 -21.62 -16.44 -7.55
N LYS A 60 -20.64 -17.23 -8.01
CA LYS A 60 -19.22 -16.83 -7.92
C LYS A 60 -18.93 -15.58 -8.75
N LYS A 61 -19.45 -15.50 -9.98
CA LYS A 61 -19.26 -14.32 -10.86
C LYS A 61 -20.03 -13.09 -10.36
N PHE A 62 -21.24 -13.28 -9.83
CA PHE A 62 -22.02 -12.21 -9.21
C PHE A 62 -21.35 -11.68 -7.95
N MET A 63 -20.80 -12.56 -7.10
CA MET A 63 -20.10 -12.15 -5.88
C MET A 63 -18.83 -11.35 -6.20
N THR A 64 -18.07 -11.74 -7.23
CA THR A 64 -16.95 -10.93 -7.74
C THR A 64 -17.43 -9.59 -8.29
N GLY A 65 -18.52 -9.55 -9.06
CA GLY A 65 -19.10 -8.31 -9.58
C GLY A 65 -19.55 -7.36 -8.47
N CYS A 66 -20.24 -7.87 -7.44
CA CYS A 66 -20.63 -7.10 -6.27
C CYS A 66 -19.42 -6.59 -5.49
N VAL A 67 -18.38 -7.39 -5.29
CA VAL A 67 -17.17 -6.96 -4.55
C VAL A 67 -16.45 -5.82 -5.28
N ILE A 68 -16.40 -5.85 -6.62
CA ILE A 68 -15.79 -4.77 -7.41
C ILE A 68 -16.70 -3.54 -7.46
N LEU A 69 -18.02 -3.72 -7.55
CA LEU A 69 -18.98 -2.62 -7.60
C LEU A 69 -19.18 -1.94 -6.25
N PHE A 70 -19.03 -2.68 -5.15
CA PHE A 70 -19.22 -2.21 -3.78
C PHE A 70 -18.44 -0.93 -3.45
N PRO A 71 -17.13 -0.83 -3.69
CA PRO A 71 -16.38 0.41 -3.44
C PRO A 71 -16.88 1.57 -4.30
N ILE A 72 -17.25 1.33 -5.56
CA ILE A 72 -17.77 2.37 -6.47
C ILE A 72 -19.14 2.87 -6.02
N ALA A 73 -20.02 1.95 -5.61
CA ALA A 73 -21.34 2.29 -5.12
C ALA A 73 -21.26 3.09 -3.80
N ILE A 74 -20.36 2.71 -2.91
CA ILE A 74 -20.12 3.43 -1.65
C ILE A 74 -19.62 4.84 -1.90
N THR A 75 -18.63 5.03 -2.78
CA THR A 75 -18.11 6.38 -3.07
C THR A 75 -19.19 7.26 -3.69
N PHE A 76 -19.99 6.72 -4.61
CA PHE A 76 -21.12 7.44 -5.20
C PHE A 76 -22.18 7.79 -4.14
N TYR A 77 -22.56 6.84 -3.29
CA TYR A 77 -23.55 7.05 -2.23
C TYR A 77 -23.10 8.13 -1.24
N ILE A 78 -21.85 8.07 -0.76
CA ILE A 78 -21.30 9.06 0.18
C ILE A 78 -21.25 10.44 -0.47
N THR A 79 -20.82 10.53 -1.73
CA THR A 79 -20.75 11.80 -2.47
C THR A 79 -22.15 12.40 -2.64
N TRP A 80 -23.12 11.58 -3.06
CA TRP A 80 -24.50 12.01 -3.23
C TRP A 80 -25.12 12.48 -1.90
N TRP A 81 -24.91 11.70 -0.84
CA TRP A 81 -25.37 12.03 0.52
C TRP A 81 -24.77 13.35 1.01
N PHE A 82 -23.47 13.57 0.79
CA PHE A 82 -22.78 14.79 1.21
C PHE A 82 -23.30 16.04 0.47
N VAL A 83 -23.45 15.96 -0.86
CA VAL A 83 -24.01 17.07 -1.65
C VAL A 83 -25.41 17.42 -1.15
N HIS A 84 -26.27 16.41 -0.95
CA HIS A 84 -27.63 16.64 -0.47
C HIS A 84 -27.67 17.17 0.98
N PHE A 85 -26.70 16.81 1.81
CA PHE A 85 -26.57 17.36 3.16
C PHE A 85 -26.22 18.85 3.13
N VAL A 86 -25.24 19.24 2.31
CA VAL A 86 -24.89 20.67 2.13
C VAL A 86 -26.03 21.43 1.49
N ASP A 87 -26.66 20.88 0.44
CA ASP A 87 -27.83 21.48 -0.19
C ASP A 87 -28.98 21.65 0.80
N GLY A 88 -29.21 20.71 1.71
CA GLY A 88 -30.19 20.86 2.77
C GLY A 88 -29.88 22.02 3.72
N PHE A 89 -28.60 22.22 4.06
CA PHE A 89 -28.16 23.31 4.93
C PHE A 89 -28.31 24.69 4.28
N PHE A 90 -28.08 24.78 2.96
CA PHE A 90 -28.18 26.01 2.18
C PHE A 90 -29.50 26.19 1.41
N SER A 91 -30.38 25.18 1.43
CA SER A 91 -31.73 25.20 0.84
C SER A 91 -32.52 26.48 1.11
N PRO A 92 -32.59 27.03 2.34
CA PRO A 92 -33.31 28.28 2.60
C PRO A 92 -32.70 29.50 1.88
N ILE A 93 -31.39 29.48 1.61
CA ILE A 93 -30.68 30.54 0.90
C ILE A 93 -30.96 30.44 -0.62
N TYR A 94 -30.95 29.23 -1.19
CA TYR A 94 -31.27 29.04 -2.61
C TYR A 94 -32.72 29.39 -2.95
N ALA A 95 -33.66 29.06 -2.07
CA ALA A 95 -35.07 29.40 -2.24
C ALA A 95 -35.31 30.92 -2.30
N GLN A 96 -34.50 31.72 -1.60
CA GLN A 96 -34.55 33.18 -1.67
C GLN A 96 -33.90 33.76 -2.93
N LEU A 97 -32.93 33.05 -3.53
CA LEU A 97 -32.21 33.47 -4.73
C LEU A 97 -32.85 32.99 -6.04
N GLY A 98 -33.79 32.02 -5.98
CA GLY A 98 -34.56 31.55 -7.14
C GLY A 98 -33.73 30.77 -8.18
N ILE A 99 -32.58 30.22 -7.78
CA ILE A 99 -31.65 29.52 -8.66
C ILE A 99 -31.80 28.01 -8.42
N ASP A 100 -32.43 27.32 -9.37
CA ASP A 100 -32.54 25.86 -9.39
C ASP A 100 -31.79 25.34 -10.62
N ILE A 101 -30.45 25.30 -10.52
CA ILE A 101 -29.57 24.84 -11.59
C ILE A 101 -28.96 23.51 -11.18
N PHE A 102 -29.12 22.50 -12.03
CA PHE A 102 -28.48 21.20 -11.86
C PHE A 102 -26.96 21.35 -11.74
N GLY A 103 -26.40 20.98 -10.58
CA GLY A 103 -24.96 21.10 -10.27
C GLY A 103 -24.58 22.24 -9.31
N LEU A 104 -25.52 23.10 -8.91
CA LEU A 104 -25.26 24.15 -7.92
C LEU A 104 -24.76 23.56 -6.60
N GLY A 105 -25.35 22.43 -6.18
CA GLY A 105 -24.99 21.77 -4.93
C GLY A 105 -23.57 21.26 -4.85
N PHE A 106 -22.98 20.89 -5.99
CA PHE A 106 -21.58 20.50 -6.04
C PHE A 106 -20.67 21.70 -5.86
N ILE A 107 -20.96 22.82 -6.53
CA ILE A 107 -20.21 24.07 -6.41
C ILE A 107 -20.27 24.59 -4.98
N THR A 108 -21.46 24.58 -4.39
CA THR A 108 -21.68 25.11 -3.04
C THR A 108 -21.05 24.22 -1.97
N SER A 109 -21.04 22.90 -2.18
CA SER A 109 -20.26 21.95 -1.38
C SER A 109 -18.76 22.27 -1.39
N ILE A 110 -18.19 22.55 -2.56
CA ILE A 110 -16.77 22.95 -2.68
C ILE A 110 -16.52 24.27 -1.94
N THR A 111 -17.35 25.29 -2.19
CA THR A 111 -17.25 26.58 -1.50
C THR A 111 -17.40 26.44 0.01
N PHE A 112 -18.32 25.60 0.48
CA PHE A 112 -18.53 25.33 1.90
C PHE A 112 -17.30 24.67 2.53
N ILE A 113 -16.74 23.63 1.91
CA ILE A 113 -15.51 22.99 2.38
C ILE A 113 -14.37 24.01 2.48
N PHE A 114 -14.21 24.86 1.45
CA PHE A 114 -13.21 25.92 1.46
C PHE A 114 -13.43 26.90 2.61
N LEU A 115 -14.67 27.36 2.82
CA LEU A 115 -15.01 28.30 3.88
C LEU A 115 -14.75 27.71 5.27
N VAL A 116 -15.12 26.44 5.48
CA VAL A 116 -14.83 25.69 6.70
C VAL A 116 -13.32 25.59 6.90
N GLY A 117 -12.55 25.30 5.85
CA GLY A 117 -11.09 25.27 5.90
C GLY A 117 -10.48 26.61 6.36
N VAL A 118 -10.93 27.72 5.78
CA VAL A 118 -10.50 29.07 6.17
C VAL A 118 -10.90 29.38 7.62
N PHE A 119 -12.13 29.02 8.01
CA PHE A 119 -12.61 29.22 9.38
C PHE A 119 -11.79 28.41 10.39
N MET A 120 -11.46 27.15 10.08
CA MET A 120 -10.65 26.28 10.94
C MET A 120 -9.19 26.74 11.06
N SER A 121 -8.65 27.42 10.05
CA SER A 121 -7.31 28.03 10.09
C SER A 121 -7.24 29.26 11.01
N SER A 122 -8.39 29.87 11.32
CA SER A 122 -8.45 31.02 12.21
C SER A 122 -8.36 30.61 13.70
N TRP A 123 -7.92 31.54 14.55
CA TRP A 123 -7.80 31.33 16.01
C TRP A 123 -9.13 30.89 16.66
N LEU A 124 -10.24 31.39 16.13
CA LEU A 124 -11.59 31.01 16.58
C LEU A 124 -11.92 29.54 16.24
N GLY A 125 -11.58 29.10 15.03
CA GLY A 125 -11.76 27.73 14.59
C GLY A 125 -10.91 26.76 15.41
N ALA A 126 -9.63 27.10 15.64
CA ALA A 126 -8.74 26.32 16.50
C ALA A 126 -9.29 26.18 17.94
N SER A 127 -9.85 27.27 18.49
CA SER A 127 -10.47 27.25 19.83
C SER A 127 -11.71 26.37 19.88
N VAL A 128 -12.62 26.47 18.90
CA VAL A 128 -13.83 25.63 18.83
C VAL A 128 -13.48 24.15 18.66
N LEU A 129 -12.52 23.82 17.79
CA LEU A 129 -12.02 22.46 17.63
C LEU A 129 -11.45 21.90 18.93
N SER A 130 -10.64 22.69 19.65
CA SER A 130 -10.05 22.25 20.92
C SER A 130 -11.11 21.92 21.97
N LEU A 131 -12.20 22.69 22.01
CA LEU A 131 -13.33 22.48 22.91
C LEU A 131 -14.13 21.23 22.52
N GLY A 132 -14.38 21.02 21.23
CA GLY A 132 -15.03 19.82 20.71
C GLY A 132 -14.22 18.55 20.99
N GLU A 133 -12.90 18.63 20.83
CA GLU A 133 -11.98 17.54 21.19
C GLU A 133 -12.03 17.20 22.67
N TRP A 134 -12.10 18.21 23.53
CA TRP A 134 -12.24 18.00 24.97
C TRP A 134 -13.53 17.25 25.29
N PHE A 135 -14.64 17.60 24.64
CA PHE A 135 -15.92 16.92 24.80
C PHE A 135 -15.86 15.45 24.33
N ILE A 136 -15.29 15.20 23.14
CA ILE A 136 -15.15 13.84 22.58
C ILE A 136 -14.25 12.96 23.46
N LYS A 137 -13.17 13.52 24.03
CA LYS A 137 -12.26 12.79 24.94
C LYS A 137 -12.91 12.37 26.24
N ARG A 138 -14.07 12.93 26.60
CA ARG A 138 -14.85 12.56 27.79
C ARG A 138 -15.66 11.28 27.57
N MET A 139 -15.92 10.89 26.32
CA MET A 139 -16.68 9.68 26.00
C MET A 139 -15.73 8.47 25.82
N PRO A 140 -15.87 7.41 26.64
CA PRO A 140 -14.89 6.31 26.69
C PRO A 140 -14.76 5.54 25.38
N PHE A 141 -15.83 5.35 24.60
CA PHE A 141 -15.76 4.65 23.31
C PHE A 141 -15.37 5.57 22.14
N VAL A 142 -15.99 6.74 22.04
CA VAL A 142 -15.80 7.68 20.92
C VAL A 142 -14.38 8.24 20.89
N ARG A 143 -13.74 8.41 22.06
CA ARG A 143 -12.35 8.85 22.17
C ARG A 143 -11.39 7.96 21.39
N HIS A 144 -11.56 6.65 21.42
CA HIS A 144 -10.65 5.72 20.73
C HIS A 144 -10.76 5.87 19.21
N ILE A 145 -11.98 5.93 18.67
CA ILE A 145 -12.23 6.09 17.24
C ILE A 145 -11.72 7.46 16.77
N TYR A 146 -12.06 8.54 17.48
CA TYR A 146 -11.62 9.89 17.12
C TYR A 146 -10.09 10.02 17.15
N SER A 147 -9.44 9.42 18.17
CA SER A 147 -7.98 9.43 18.26
C SER A 147 -7.32 8.67 17.10
N ALA A 148 -7.85 7.51 16.71
CA ALA A 148 -7.33 6.76 15.57
C ALA A 148 -7.51 7.55 14.26
N SER A 149 -8.69 8.12 14.02
CA SER A 149 -8.93 8.96 12.84
C SER A 149 -8.01 10.18 12.81
N LYS A 150 -7.85 10.88 13.94
CA LYS A 150 -6.97 12.05 14.03
C LYS A 150 -5.51 11.68 13.79
N GLN A 151 -5.05 10.52 14.24
CA GLN A 151 -3.68 10.06 13.98
C GLN A 151 -3.44 9.78 12.48
N ILE A 152 -4.42 9.20 11.79
CA ILE A 152 -4.34 8.98 10.34
C ILE A 152 -4.35 10.33 9.60
N SER A 153 -5.24 11.24 10.00
CA SER A 153 -5.30 12.60 9.44
C SER A 153 -4.02 13.42 9.70
N ALA A 154 -3.37 13.22 10.84
CA ALA A 154 -2.10 13.88 11.18
C ALA A 154 -0.95 13.35 10.31
N ALA A 155 -0.92 12.04 10.03
CA ALA A 155 0.10 11.42 9.18
C ALA A 155 0.04 11.88 7.71
N ILE A 156 -1.14 12.29 7.23
CA ILE A 156 -1.34 12.81 5.86
C ILE A 156 -1.20 14.34 5.77
N SER A 157 -1.11 15.05 6.90
CA SER A 157 -1.06 16.51 6.90
C SER A 157 0.30 17.01 6.39
N PRO A 158 0.35 17.85 5.34
CA PRO A 158 1.61 18.35 4.78
C PRO A 158 2.46 19.13 5.80
N ASP A 159 1.82 19.82 6.74
CA ASP A 159 2.48 20.70 7.72
C ASP A 159 3.19 19.93 8.84
N GLN A 160 2.69 18.75 9.24
CA GLN A 160 3.34 17.92 10.28
C GLN A 160 4.45 17.02 9.73
N ASN A 161 4.56 16.91 8.41
CA ASN A 161 5.53 16.07 7.73
C ASN A 161 6.98 16.61 7.78
N THR A 162 7.21 17.77 8.42
CA THR A 162 8.57 18.27 8.63
C THR A 162 9.23 17.65 9.88
N GLN A 163 8.48 17.01 10.80
CA GLN A 163 9.05 16.58 12.09
C GLN A 163 8.79 15.13 12.55
N ALA A 164 7.76 14.41 12.07
CA ALA A 164 7.44 13.08 12.61
C ALA A 164 7.97 11.88 11.79
N PHE A 165 7.94 11.96 10.45
CA PHE A 165 8.44 10.92 9.54
C PHE A 165 9.06 11.60 8.32
N LYS A 166 10.35 11.88 8.38
CA LYS A 166 11.03 12.64 7.33
C LYS A 166 11.09 11.83 6.04
N GLU A 167 11.47 10.57 6.13
CA GLU A 167 11.77 9.71 4.97
C GLU A 167 11.58 8.23 5.30
N VAL A 168 11.44 7.40 4.27
CA VAL A 168 11.50 5.94 4.38
C VAL A 168 12.96 5.52 4.53
N ALA A 169 13.23 4.52 5.37
CA ALA A 169 14.55 3.95 5.58
C ALA A 169 14.53 2.43 5.54
N ILE A 170 15.62 1.86 5.06
CA ILE A 170 15.93 0.45 5.16
C ILE A 170 17.20 0.34 6.00
N ILE A 171 17.15 -0.43 7.07
CA ILE A 171 18.28 -0.66 7.97
C ILE A 171 18.66 -2.14 7.97
N ARG A 172 19.92 -2.44 8.26
CA ARG A 172 20.36 -3.84 8.44
C ARG A 172 19.84 -4.35 9.78
N HIS A 173 19.11 -5.45 9.75
CA HIS A 173 18.64 -6.13 10.95
C HIS A 173 19.81 -6.96 11.56
N PRO A 174 19.87 -7.21 12.88
CA PRO A 174 20.99 -7.92 13.54
C PRO A 174 21.39 -9.25 12.92
N ARG A 175 20.51 -9.90 12.15
CA ARG A 175 20.86 -11.10 11.38
C ARG A 175 21.41 -10.72 10.01
N ILE A 176 22.55 -11.32 9.68
CA ILE A 176 23.23 -11.12 8.39
C ILE A 176 22.28 -11.52 7.25
N GLY A 177 22.03 -10.59 6.33
CA GLY A 177 21.13 -10.78 5.19
C GLY A 177 19.68 -10.35 5.42
N GLU A 178 19.31 -9.97 6.64
CA GLU A 178 17.98 -9.41 6.93
C GLU A 178 18.01 -7.88 6.89
N TYR A 179 16.98 -7.29 6.28
CA TYR A 179 16.78 -5.84 6.23
C TYR A 179 15.44 -5.52 6.87
N ALA A 180 15.41 -4.47 7.68
CA ALA A 180 14.18 -3.94 8.26
C ALA A 180 13.75 -2.68 7.51
N PHE A 181 12.46 -2.62 7.19
CA PHE A 181 11.82 -1.47 6.58
C PHE A 181 11.24 -0.56 7.68
N GLY A 182 11.53 0.73 7.61
CA GLY A 182 11.09 1.67 8.62
C GLY A 182 11.06 3.10 8.11
N PHE A 183 10.91 4.03 9.04
CA PHE A 183 10.80 5.46 8.77
C PHE A 183 11.78 6.23 9.64
N ILE A 184 12.49 7.18 9.03
CA ILE A 184 13.35 8.13 9.76
C ILE A 184 12.43 9.13 10.44
N THR A 185 12.42 9.13 11.77
CA THR A 185 11.58 10.04 12.56
C THR A 185 12.35 11.28 12.99
N SER A 186 13.60 11.10 13.41
CA SER A 186 14.47 12.19 13.85
C SER A 186 15.95 11.89 13.56
N SER A 187 16.77 12.93 13.68
CA SER A 187 18.23 12.83 13.61
C SER A 187 18.78 13.38 14.92
N VAL A 188 19.68 12.63 15.54
CA VAL A 188 20.24 12.93 16.87
C VAL A 188 21.75 12.89 16.75
N VAL A 189 22.44 13.87 17.32
CA VAL A 189 23.90 13.85 17.44
C VAL A 189 24.24 13.30 18.81
N LEU A 190 24.90 12.14 18.84
CA LEU A 190 25.42 11.57 20.08
C LEU A 190 26.83 12.13 20.31
N GLN A 191 26.99 12.97 21.33
CA GLN A 191 28.30 13.42 21.77
C GLN A 191 28.92 12.34 22.66
N ASN A 192 30.03 11.76 22.21
CA ASN A 192 30.82 10.83 22.98
C ASN A 192 32.23 11.40 23.22
N TYR A 193 32.97 10.82 24.16
CA TYR A 193 34.35 11.23 24.49
C TYR A 193 35.32 11.14 23.29
N SER A 194 34.97 10.39 22.23
CA SER A 194 35.78 10.21 21.02
C SER A 194 35.30 11.02 19.80
N GLY A 195 34.21 11.79 19.91
CA GLY A 195 33.69 12.61 18.80
C GLY A 195 32.16 12.72 18.78
N GLU A 196 31.67 13.46 17.78
CA GLU A 196 30.24 13.59 17.49
C GLU A 196 29.80 12.53 16.47
N GLU A 197 28.84 11.68 16.82
CA GLU A 197 28.24 10.71 15.90
C GLU A 197 26.83 11.13 15.52
N GLU A 198 26.59 11.32 14.23
CA GLU A 198 25.25 11.54 13.70
C GLU A 198 24.48 10.21 13.59
N LEU A 199 23.43 10.10 14.41
CA LEU A 199 22.52 8.97 14.44
C LEU A 199 21.16 9.37 13.84
N CYS A 200 20.57 8.45 13.10
CA CYS A 200 19.18 8.53 12.67
C CYS A 200 18.32 7.64 13.58
N CYS A 201 17.21 8.19 14.05
CA CYS A 201 16.17 7.43 14.72
C CYS A 201 15.26 6.81 13.66
N VAL A 202 15.29 5.49 13.55
CA VAL A 202 14.51 4.71 12.59
C VAL A 202 13.44 3.94 13.35
N TYR A 203 12.19 4.26 13.06
CA TYR A 203 11.03 3.52 13.57
C TYR A 203 10.71 2.37 12.61
N VAL A 204 10.74 1.14 13.11
CA VAL A 204 10.41 -0.08 12.37
C VAL A 204 9.06 -0.59 12.84
N PRO A 205 7.97 -0.37 12.09
CA PRO A 205 6.66 -0.87 12.46
C PRO A 205 6.61 -2.41 12.36
N THR A 206 5.82 -3.02 13.22
CA THR A 206 5.49 -4.45 13.14
C THR A 206 4.23 -4.64 12.28
N ASN A 207 3.14 -5.17 12.83
CA ASN A 207 1.87 -5.40 12.11
C ASN A 207 0.90 -4.21 12.19
N HIS A 208 1.10 -3.30 13.13
CA HIS A 208 0.30 -2.09 13.28
C HIS A 208 1.19 -0.88 13.12
N LEU A 209 0.75 0.11 12.33
CA LEU A 209 1.55 1.29 12.01
C LEU A 209 2.07 2.04 13.25
N TYR A 210 1.38 1.93 14.39
CA TYR A 210 1.71 2.60 15.65
C TYR A 210 2.44 1.71 16.67
N ILE A 211 2.71 0.45 16.35
CA ILE A 211 3.46 -0.48 17.19
C ILE A 211 4.70 -0.93 16.43
N GLY A 212 5.87 -0.70 17.02
CA GLY A 212 7.14 -1.03 16.40
C GLY A 212 8.30 -0.73 17.31
N ASP A 213 9.48 -1.10 16.84
CA ASP A 213 10.74 -0.86 17.51
C ASP A 213 11.38 0.43 17.02
N ILE A 214 12.19 1.05 17.87
CA ILE A 214 12.97 2.24 17.53
C ILE A 214 14.45 1.87 17.57
N PHE A 215 15.12 2.04 16.44
CA PHE A 215 16.55 1.80 16.30
C PHE A 215 17.28 3.13 16.10
N LEU A 216 18.36 3.35 16.84
CA LEU A 216 19.32 4.41 16.54
C LEU A 216 20.42 3.80 15.67
N VAL A 217 20.53 4.29 14.45
CA VAL A 217 21.47 3.77 13.45
C VAL A 217 22.33 4.90 12.93
N ASN A 218 23.61 4.66 12.69
CA ASN A 218 24.49 5.67 12.09
C ASN A 218 23.93 6.09 10.73
N THR A 219 23.92 7.40 10.44
CA THR A 219 23.41 7.94 9.18
C THR A 219 24.02 7.25 7.94
N LYS A 220 25.27 6.79 8.03
CA LYS A 220 25.98 6.10 6.94
C LYS A 220 25.47 4.69 6.64
N ASP A 221 24.85 4.03 7.62
CA ASP A 221 24.35 2.66 7.51
C ASP A 221 22.86 2.60 7.14
N VAL A 222 22.21 3.76 6.99
CA VAL A 222 20.81 3.87 6.60
C VAL A 222 20.68 3.92 5.08
N ILE A 223 19.97 2.95 4.52
CA ILE A 223 19.67 2.91 3.09
C ILE A 223 18.38 3.70 2.86
N ARG A 224 18.43 4.76 2.04
CA ARG A 224 17.27 5.62 1.73
C ARG A 224 16.65 5.24 0.38
N PRO A 225 15.56 4.45 0.35
CA PRO A 225 14.86 4.16 -0.89
C PRO A 225 14.15 5.40 -1.43
N ASN A 226 14.00 5.47 -2.76
CA ASN A 226 13.19 6.48 -3.43
C ASN A 226 11.70 6.10 -3.34
N LEU A 227 11.16 6.18 -2.12
CA LEU A 227 9.76 5.96 -1.80
C LEU A 227 9.25 7.14 -1.00
N SER A 228 8.04 7.58 -1.31
CA SER A 228 7.31 8.51 -0.47
C SER A 228 6.91 7.84 0.85
N VAL A 229 6.76 8.65 1.91
CA VAL A 229 6.25 8.17 3.20
C VAL A 229 4.89 7.48 3.03
N ARG A 230 4.05 7.98 2.10
CA ARG A 230 2.74 7.39 1.77
C ARG A 230 2.88 5.97 1.22
N GLU A 231 3.76 5.75 0.25
CA GLU A 231 4.02 4.42 -0.31
C GLU A 231 4.58 3.50 0.77
N GLY A 232 5.46 4.01 1.65
CA GLY A 232 5.94 3.24 2.80
C GLY A 232 4.83 2.82 3.75
N ILE A 233 3.88 3.70 4.06
CA ILE A 233 2.72 3.37 4.90
C ILE A 233 1.85 2.30 4.21
N GLU A 234 1.64 2.41 2.90
CA GLU A 234 0.88 1.42 2.14
C GLU A 234 1.55 0.03 2.19
N ILE A 235 2.87 -0.03 2.06
CA ILE A 235 3.63 -1.28 2.18
C ILE A 235 3.43 -1.91 3.56
N VAL A 236 3.49 -1.12 4.64
CA VAL A 236 3.32 -1.64 6.01
C VAL A 236 1.88 -2.10 6.25
N VAL A 237 0.89 -1.31 5.84
CA VAL A 237 -0.54 -1.64 6.03
C VAL A 237 -0.97 -2.84 5.18
N SER A 238 -0.38 -3.01 4.01
CA SER A 238 -0.63 -4.16 3.14
C SER A 238 0.13 -5.43 3.55
N GLY A 239 0.94 -5.38 4.63
CA GLY A 239 1.77 -6.50 5.07
C GLY A 239 2.88 -6.86 4.07
N GLY A 240 3.36 -5.88 3.30
CA GLY A 240 4.41 -6.05 2.29
C GLY A 240 3.92 -6.36 0.88
N MET A 241 2.61 -6.52 0.66
CA MET A 241 2.04 -6.86 -0.66
C MET A 241 2.24 -5.74 -1.70
N SER A 242 2.29 -4.48 -1.26
CA SER A 242 2.54 -3.33 -2.14
C SER A 242 4.04 -3.04 -2.38
N MET A 243 4.97 -3.92 -1.97
CA MET A 243 6.41 -3.69 -2.14
C MET A 243 6.80 -3.69 -3.64
N PRO A 244 7.47 -2.63 -4.14
CA PRO A 244 7.94 -2.59 -5.52
C PRO A 244 9.03 -3.63 -5.77
N GLN A 245 9.08 -4.15 -6.99
CA GLN A 245 10.06 -5.18 -7.39
C GLN A 245 11.51 -4.65 -7.44
N ILE A 246 11.68 -3.34 -7.56
CA ILE A 246 12.99 -2.67 -7.63
C ILE A 246 12.97 -1.45 -6.70
N LEU A 247 13.86 -1.45 -5.71
CA LEU A 247 14.10 -0.30 -4.84
C LEU A 247 15.35 0.45 -5.33
N SER A 248 15.17 1.63 -5.93
CA SER A 248 16.28 2.52 -6.23
C SER A 248 16.63 3.36 -5.01
N THR A 249 17.90 3.43 -4.63
CA THR A 249 18.36 4.32 -3.56
C THR A 249 18.53 5.76 -4.06
N LEU A 250 18.30 6.75 -3.19
CA LEU A 250 18.47 8.16 -3.55
C LEU A 250 19.94 8.50 -3.91
N ASP A 251 20.91 7.87 -3.24
CA ASP A 251 22.35 8.09 -3.49
C ASP A 251 22.76 7.73 -4.92
N SER A 252 22.17 6.67 -5.49
CA SER A 252 22.43 6.22 -6.86
C SER A 252 22.12 7.29 -7.92
N ARG A 253 21.18 8.20 -7.66
CA ARG A 253 20.84 9.30 -8.59
C ARG A 253 21.79 10.48 -8.46
N VAL A 254 22.28 10.76 -7.26
CA VAL A 254 23.23 11.86 -7.01
C VAL A 254 24.56 11.56 -7.69
N ASP A 255 25.05 10.31 -7.57
CA ASP A 255 26.30 9.91 -8.21
C ASP A 255 26.21 9.82 -9.74
N ARG A 256 25.05 9.39 -10.27
CA ARG A 256 24.81 9.38 -11.73
C ARG A 256 24.78 10.80 -12.30
N ASN A 257 24.04 11.71 -11.66
CA ASN A 257 23.98 13.11 -12.09
C ASN A 257 25.33 13.82 -11.97
N ARG A 258 26.14 13.49 -10.95
CA ARG A 258 27.49 14.04 -10.79
C ARG A 258 28.43 13.54 -11.90
N SER A 259 28.36 12.24 -12.20
CA SER A 259 29.15 11.59 -13.27
C SER A 259 28.80 12.14 -14.66
N GLU A 260 27.50 12.33 -14.95
CA GLU A 260 27.03 12.91 -16.21
C GLU A 260 27.43 14.39 -16.35
N ARG A 261 27.41 15.17 -15.26
CA ARG A 261 27.89 16.56 -15.27
C ARG A 261 29.40 16.65 -15.48
N SER A 262 30.19 15.78 -14.85
CA SER A 262 31.64 15.74 -15.10
C SER A 262 31.98 15.31 -16.52
N ALA A 263 31.30 14.30 -17.07
CA ALA A 263 31.50 13.87 -18.45
C ALA A 263 31.07 14.95 -19.46
N GLY A 264 29.97 15.65 -19.20
CA GLY A 264 29.53 16.78 -20.03
C GLY A 264 30.48 17.98 -19.98
N PHE A 265 31.09 18.23 -18.83
CA PHE A 265 32.11 19.28 -18.67
C PHE A 265 33.41 18.95 -19.42
N GLU A 266 33.90 17.70 -19.31
CA GLU A 266 35.10 17.27 -20.06
C GLU A 266 34.87 17.26 -21.58
N ALA A 267 33.69 16.80 -22.03
CA ALA A 267 33.32 16.84 -23.45
C ALA A 267 33.22 18.29 -23.98
N GLY A 268 32.72 19.22 -23.16
CA GLY A 268 32.69 20.65 -23.48
C GLY A 268 34.08 21.25 -23.61
N LEU A 269 34.99 20.90 -22.69
CA LEU A 269 36.38 21.37 -22.71
C LEU A 269 37.14 20.83 -23.93
N GLN A 270 36.97 19.55 -24.26
CA GLN A 270 37.54 18.93 -25.47
C GLN A 270 37.04 19.60 -26.75
N ARG A 271 35.74 19.93 -26.84
CA ARG A 271 35.20 20.69 -27.98
C ARG A 271 35.79 22.09 -28.09
N GLN A 272 35.96 22.78 -26.96
CA GLN A 272 36.50 24.14 -26.95
C GLN A 272 37.99 24.15 -27.33
N ILE A 273 38.77 23.20 -26.82
CA ILE A 273 40.18 22.99 -27.20
C ILE A 273 40.27 22.62 -28.69
N GLY A 274 39.41 21.74 -29.19
CA GLY A 274 39.35 21.38 -30.60
C GLY A 274 39.00 22.55 -31.51
N LEU A 275 38.05 23.41 -31.13
CA LEU A 275 37.72 24.63 -31.87
C LEU A 275 38.87 25.63 -31.87
N LEU A 276 39.53 25.83 -30.72
CA LEU A 276 40.71 26.70 -30.62
C LEU A 276 41.86 26.19 -31.50
N ALA A 277 42.10 24.89 -31.51
CA ALA A 277 43.10 24.29 -32.40
C ALA A 277 42.76 24.49 -33.88
N LEU A 278 41.48 24.35 -34.25
CA LEU A 278 41.03 24.53 -35.64
C LEU A 278 41.14 25.99 -36.11
N VAL A 279 40.86 26.95 -35.22
CA VAL A 279 41.06 28.40 -35.48
C VAL A 279 42.54 28.77 -35.56
N LEU A 280 43.41 28.14 -34.77
CA LEU A 280 44.85 28.42 -34.78
C LEU A 280 45.59 27.74 -35.95
N PHE A 281 45.09 26.62 -36.48
CA PHE A 281 45.74 25.86 -37.56
C PHE A 281 45.18 26.09 -38.97
N PHE A 282 44.06 26.79 -39.13
CA PHE A 282 43.59 27.24 -40.44
C PHE A 282 43.80 28.76 -40.60
N PRO A 283 44.94 29.21 -41.17
CA PRO A 283 45.08 30.58 -41.62
C PRO A 283 44.14 30.78 -42.81
N THR A 284 43.19 31.71 -42.66
CA THR A 284 42.37 32.25 -43.74
C THR A 284 43.26 32.75 -44.87
N TYR A 285 43.24 32.04 -46.00
CA TYR A 285 43.70 32.51 -47.30
C TYR A 285 42.61 33.33 -47.99
#